data_AF-A0A6N6S9Z4-F1
#
_entry.id   AF-A0A6N6S9Z4-F1
#
_cell.length_a   1.000
_cell.length_b   1.000
_cell.length_c   1.000
_cell.angle_alpha   90.00
_cell.angle_beta   90.00
_cell.angle_gamma   90.00
#
_symmetry.space_group_name_H-M   'P 1'
#
loop_
_entity.id
_entity.type
_entity.pdbx_description
1 polymer ?
#
loop_
_entity_poly.entity_id
_entity_poly.type
_entity_poly.pdbx_seq_one_letter_code
_entity_poly.pdbx_strand_id
1 'polypeptide(L)'
;MTLPLTLEFAATAFDPLAAAEGRLVLLLPPDGRLGAPARRLDRAARGAVQRALGSKAWEKLRTGEAMELAWPAGLRAEAVQL
;
A
#
# COMPACT_ATOMS: atom_id res chain seq x y z
N MET A 1 5.73 -23.80 19.78
CA MET A 1 7.01 -23.28 19.23
C MET A 1 6.66 -22.41 18.04
N THR A 2 6.92 -21.11 18.08
CA THR A 2 6.74 -20.23 16.91
C THR A 2 8.02 -20.26 16.09
N LEU A 3 7.95 -20.75 14.85
CA LEU A 3 9.08 -20.66 13.93
C LEU A 3 9.32 -19.17 13.60
N PRO A 4 10.55 -18.65 13.67
CA PRO A 4 10.83 -17.29 13.25
C PRO A 4 10.55 -17.15 11.75
N LEU A 5 9.84 -16.09 11.37
CA LEU A 5 9.62 -15.77 9.97
C LEU A 5 10.95 -15.37 9.33
N THR A 6 11.27 -15.95 8.18
CA THR A 6 12.41 -15.50 7.37
C THR A 6 12.07 -14.16 6.72
N LEU A 7 12.86 -13.14 7.01
CA LEU A 7 12.72 -11.80 6.42
C LEU A 7 13.71 -11.68 5.26
N GLU A 8 13.19 -11.50 4.06
CA GLU A 8 13.99 -11.21 2.88
C GLU A 8 14.02 -9.70 2.61
N PHE A 9 15.21 -9.13 2.51
CA PHE A 9 15.41 -7.73 2.15
C PHE A 9 15.85 -7.64 0.70
N ALA A 10 15.01 -7.07 -0.16
CA ALA A 10 15.33 -6.80 -1.56
C ALA A 10 15.54 -5.30 -1.78
N ALA A 11 16.39 -4.95 -2.75
CA ALA A 11 16.45 -3.58 -3.24
C ALA A 11 15.07 -3.16 -3.77
N THR A 12 14.70 -1.89 -3.57
CA THR A 12 13.38 -1.38 -3.97
C THR A 12 13.21 -1.48 -5.49
N ALA A 13 12.52 -2.52 -5.96
CA ALA A 13 12.11 -2.71 -7.34
C ALA A 13 10.59 -2.61 -7.43
N PHE A 14 10.09 -1.86 -8.40
CA PHE A 14 8.65 -1.60 -8.50
C PHE A 14 7.91 -2.67 -9.31
N ASP A 15 8.53 -3.19 -10.36
CA ASP A 15 7.91 -4.19 -11.22
C ASP A 15 7.41 -5.43 -10.43
N PRO A 16 8.10 -5.93 -9.39
CA PRO A 16 7.55 -7.00 -8.56
C PRO A 16 6.32 -6.58 -7.73
N LEU A 17 6.12 -5.30 -7.40
CA LEU A 17 4.99 -4.85 -6.56
C LEU A 17 3.64 -4.94 -7.28
N ALA A 18 3.60 -4.72 -8.59
CA ALA A 18 2.36 -4.84 -9.36
C ALA A 18 1.92 -6.31 -9.53
N ALA A 19 2.90 -7.22 -9.58
CA ALA A 19 2.68 -8.66 -9.67
C ALA A 19 2.54 -9.35 -8.30
N ALA A 20 2.79 -8.63 -7.20
CA ALA A 20 2.70 -9.17 -5.86
C ALA A 20 1.26 -9.61 -5.53
N GLU A 21 1.14 -10.84 -5.07
CA GLU A 21 -0.10 -11.43 -4.56
C GLU A 21 -0.21 -11.22 -3.04
N GLY A 22 -1.40 -11.44 -2.46
CA GLY A 22 -1.63 -11.26 -1.04
C GLY A 22 -1.80 -9.79 -0.63
N ARG A 23 -1.06 -9.32 0.37
CA ARG A 23 -1.27 -7.99 0.96
C ARG A 23 -0.08 -7.06 0.73
N LEU A 24 -0.37 -5.89 0.18
CA LEU A 24 0.58 -4.79 0.08
C LEU A 24 0.34 -3.79 1.21
N VAL A 25 1.41 -3.23 1.76
CA VAL A 25 1.35 -2.20 2.80
C VAL A 25 2.16 -0.99 2.34
N LEU A 26 1.52 0.18 2.36
CA LEU A 26 2.17 1.46 2.14
C LEU A 26 2.28 2.18 3.47
N LEU A 27 3.51 2.38 3.93
CA LEU A 27 3.78 3.23 5.08
C LEU A 27 3.92 4.66 4.59
N LEU A 28 3.03 5.52 5.07
CA LEU A 28 2.92 6.90 4.62
C LEU A 28 3.33 7.88 5.72
N PRO A 29 3.95 9.01 5.36
CA PRO A 29 4.15 10.12 6.29
C PRO A 29 2.79 10.72 6.71
N PRO A 30 2.74 11.47 7.83
CA PRO A 30 1.49 12.08 8.33
C PRO A 30 0.79 13.02 7.32
N ASP A 31 1.56 13.62 6.40
CA ASP A 31 1.03 14.47 5.34
C ASP A 31 0.48 13.68 4.13
N GLY A 32 0.52 12.34 4.17
CA GLY A 32 0.02 11.46 3.12
C GLY A 32 0.83 11.55 1.81
N ARG A 33 2.02 12.16 1.83
CA ARG A 33 2.78 12.39 0.60
C ARG A 33 3.31 11.08 0.02
N LEU A 34 2.87 10.76 -1.20
CA LEU A 34 3.32 9.57 -1.91
C LEU A 34 4.75 9.72 -2.43
N GLY A 35 5.65 8.81 -2.04
CA GLY A 35 6.97 8.63 -2.64
C GLY A 35 6.92 8.04 -4.06
N ALA A 36 8.07 7.96 -4.74
CA ALA A 36 8.16 7.40 -6.10
C ALA A 36 7.54 5.99 -6.26
N PRO A 37 7.82 4.99 -5.40
CA PRO A 37 7.21 3.67 -5.51
C PRO A 37 5.70 3.72 -5.25
N ALA A 38 5.24 4.46 -4.25
CA ALA A 38 3.81 4.57 -3.95
C ALA A 38 3.02 5.25 -5.09
N ARG A 39 3.59 6.25 -5.77
CA ARG A 39 2.99 6.85 -6.99
C ARG A 39 2.90 5.87 -8.15
N ARG A 40 3.88 4.98 -8.31
CA ARG A 40 3.80 3.93 -9.32
C ARG A 40 2.71 2.90 -8.94
N LEU A 41 2.57 2.57 -7.65
CA LEU A 41 1.53 1.65 -7.16
C LEU A 41 0.14 2.23 -7.38
N ASP A 42 -0.04 3.51 -7.07
CA ASP A 42 -1.27 4.23 -7.32
C ASP A 42 -1.66 4.21 -8.80
N ARG A 43 -0.70 4.39 -9.72
CA ARG A 43 -0.95 4.25 -11.16
C ARG A 43 -1.41 2.84 -11.54
N ALA A 44 -0.78 1.80 -11.00
CA ALA A 44 -1.20 0.42 -11.22
C ALA A 44 -2.59 0.13 -10.62
N ALA A 45 -2.91 0.74 -9.48
CA ALA A 45 -4.19 0.71 -8.81
C ALA A 45 -5.21 1.73 -9.35
N ARG A 46 -4.99 2.28 -10.56
CA ARG A 46 -5.89 3.23 -11.25
C ARG A 46 -6.28 4.46 -10.41
N GLY A 47 -5.35 5.01 -9.64
CA GLY A 47 -5.56 6.20 -8.81
C GLY A 47 -6.34 5.94 -7.52
N ALA A 48 -6.57 4.67 -7.15
CA ALA A 48 -7.34 4.34 -5.95
C ALA A 48 -6.67 4.83 -4.66
N VAL A 49 -5.33 4.80 -4.58
CA VAL A 49 -4.59 5.22 -3.39
C VAL A 49 -4.74 6.72 -3.20
N GLN A 50 -4.49 7.53 -4.23
CA GLN A 50 -4.64 8.98 -4.14
C GLN A 50 -6.06 9.41 -3.77
N ARG A 51 -7.08 8.78 -4.37
CA ARG A 51 -8.48 9.05 -4.00
C ARG A 51 -8.78 8.70 -2.55
N ALA A 52 -8.19 7.62 -2.04
CA ALA A 52 -8.39 7.20 -0.67
C ALA A 52 -7.75 8.17 0.33
N LEU A 53 -6.52 8.63 0.05
CA LEU A 53 -5.82 9.63 0.86
C LEU A 53 -6.51 11.00 0.85
N GLY A 54 -7.21 11.34 -0.24
CA GLY A 54 -8.03 12.55 -0.34
C GLY A 54 -9.43 12.41 0.28
N SER A 55 -9.75 11.30 0.94
CA SER A 55 -11.10 11.05 1.48
C SER A 55 -11.24 11.55 2.93
N LYS A 56 -12.47 11.90 3.31
CA LYS A 56 -12.82 12.20 4.72
C LYS A 56 -12.56 11.03 5.67
N ALA A 57 -12.50 9.79 5.15
CA ALA A 57 -12.20 8.62 5.98
C ALA A 57 -10.73 8.65 6.42
N TRP A 58 -9.82 8.99 5.49
CA TRP A 58 -8.39 9.15 5.78
C TRP A 58 -8.13 10.29 6.78
N GLU A 59 -8.77 11.44 6.58
CA GLU A 59 -8.61 12.60 7.49
C GLU A 59 -8.98 12.31 8.95
N LYS A 60 -9.83 11.29 9.18
CA LYS A 60 -10.27 10.91 10.53
C LYS A 60 -9.35 9.89 11.19
N LEU A 61 -8.43 9.29 10.46
CA LEU A 61 -7.51 8.31 11.00
C LEU A 61 -6.46 8.98 11.86
N ARG A 62 -6.13 8.31 12.96
CA ARG A 62 -5.05 8.72 13.86
C ARG A 62 -3.74 8.09 13.40
N THR A 63 -2.62 8.66 13.84
CA THR A 63 -1.31 8.05 13.65
C THR A 63 -1.30 6.60 14.18
N GLY A 64 -0.93 5.65 13.32
CA GLY A 64 -0.91 4.22 13.65
C GLY A 64 -2.21 3.48 13.34
N GLU A 65 -3.27 4.16 12.94
CA GLU A 65 -4.44 3.53 12.31
C GLU A 65 -4.17 3.31 10.81
N ALA A 66 -4.94 2.40 10.21
CA ALA A 66 -4.77 2.03 8.80
C ALA A 66 -6.12 1.98 8.09
N MET A 67 -6.08 2.18 6.78
CA MET A 67 -7.22 2.01 5.89
C MET A 67 -6.97 0.88 4.90
N GLU A 68 -7.99 0.07 4.63
CA GLU A 68 -7.91 -1.00 3.64
C GLU A 68 -8.53 -0.59 2.31
N LEU A 69 -7.80 -0.86 1.23
CA LEU A 69 -8.34 -0.94 -0.12
C LEU A 69 -8.41 -2.42 -0.52
N ALA A 70 -9.60 -3.01 -0.43
CA ALA A 70 -9.83 -4.41 -0.77
C ALA A 70 -9.97 -4.61 -2.29
N TRP A 71 -9.31 -5.66 -2.81
CA TRP A 71 -9.26 -6.07 -4.21
C TRP A 71 -9.06 -4.90 -5.20
N PRO A 72 -7.97 -4.14 -5.07
CA PRO A 72 -7.73 -2.96 -5.88
C PRO A 72 -7.53 -3.34 -7.36
N ALA A 73 -8.33 -2.73 -8.23
CA ALA A 73 -8.29 -2.97 -9.66
C ALA A 73 -6.88 -2.68 -10.24
N GLY A 74 -6.34 -3.64 -11.00
CA GLY A 74 -5.03 -3.50 -11.66
C GLY A 74 -3.84 -4.02 -10.83
N LEU A 75 -4.09 -4.52 -9.62
CA LEU A 75 -3.11 -5.25 -8.82
C LEU A 75 -3.52 -6.72 -8.67
N ARG A 76 -2.55 -7.60 -8.45
CA ARG A 76 -2.80 -8.99 -8.04
C ARG A 76 -3.00 -9.14 -6.53
N ALA A 77 -2.68 -8.11 -5.77
CA ALA A 77 -2.88 -8.08 -4.33
C ALA A 77 -4.38 -8.11 -3.98
N GLU A 78 -4.71 -8.85 -2.94
CA GLU A 78 -6.03 -8.94 -2.33
C GLU A 78 -6.38 -7.67 -1.54
N ALA A 79 -5.36 -6.98 -1.02
CA ALA A 79 -5.54 -5.73 -0.29
C ALA A 79 -4.31 -4.82 -0.36
N VAL A 80 -4.55 -3.51 -0.36
CA VAL A 80 -3.53 -2.49 -0.10
C VAL A 80 -3.88 -1.77 1.19
N GLN A 81 -2.99 -1.85 2.17
CA GLN A 81 -3.12 -1.15 3.45
C GLN A 81 -2.36 0.17 3.39
N LEU A 82 -3.08 1.23 3.74
CA LEU A 82 -2.63 2.62 3.77
C LEU A 82 -2.49 3.11 5.20
#